data_AF-A0A2V6F5Z6-F1
#
_entry.id   AF-A0A2V6F5Z6-F1
#
_cell.length_a   1.000
_cell.length_b   1.000
_cell.length_c   1.000
_cell.angle_alpha   90.00
_cell.angle_beta   90.00
_cell.angle_gamma   90.00
#
_symmetry.space_group_name_H-M   'P 1'
#
loop_
_entity.id
_entity.type
_entity.pdbx_description
1 polymer ?
#
loop_
_entity_poly.entity_id
_entity_poly.type
_entity_poly.pdbx_seq_one_letter_code
_entity_poly.pdbx_strand_id
1 'polypeptide(L)'
;MNVIQPNCRVQFTAADVEFIVSALGPRTGSAETLVKLLADEDTRDLILDDEALFRALLEQRGCLRVSTRFYFYVLVRHVLNRSGIEDRVVADYVAELLAEYSRIENTRCVVPGRPEPLDYFFEMLTALQTADDPTSFYIRTHVGNQSLFLSGVFPERIRYRAEYKG
;
A
#
# COMPACT_ATOMS: atom_id res chain seq x y z
N MET A 1 -2.40 5.95 16.97
CA MET A 1 -3.09 5.50 15.75
C MET A 1 -2.40 6.15 14.57
N ASN A 2 -1.81 5.37 13.66
CA ASN A 2 -1.14 5.94 12.48
C ASN A 2 -2.20 6.28 11.44
N VAL A 3 -2.24 7.55 11.04
CA VAL A 3 -3.05 7.98 9.90
C VAL A 3 -2.27 7.61 8.65
N ILE A 4 -2.88 6.81 7.78
CA ILE A 4 -2.31 6.47 6.47
C ILE A 4 -2.06 7.77 5.71
N GLN A 5 -0.81 7.95 5.27
CA GLN A 5 -0.41 9.06 4.41
C GLN A 5 -0.14 8.53 3.01
N PRO A 6 -0.59 9.21 1.95
CA PRO A 6 -0.31 8.80 0.57
C PRO A 6 1.11 9.20 0.17
N ASN A 7 2.12 8.55 0.76
CA ASN A 7 3.54 8.86 0.57
C ASN A 7 4.40 7.60 0.39
N CYS A 8 3.81 6.52 -0.12
CA CYS A 8 4.48 5.22 -0.26
C CYS A 8 5.76 5.33 -1.13
N ARG A 9 5.73 6.11 -2.23
CA ARG A 9 6.87 6.32 -3.16
C ARG A 9 8.14 6.92 -2.54
N VAL A 10 8.05 7.64 -1.44
CA VAL A 10 9.22 8.24 -0.76
C VAL A 10 9.75 7.37 0.38
N GLN A 11 9.10 6.24 0.67
CA GLN A 11 9.48 5.32 1.75
C GLN A 11 10.25 4.09 1.26
N PHE A 12 10.67 4.07 0.00
CA PHE A 12 11.39 2.93 -0.57
C PHE A 12 12.77 2.75 0.06
N THR A 13 13.12 1.48 0.25
CA THR A 13 14.34 1.03 0.92
C THR A 13 15.47 0.82 -0.09
N ALA A 14 16.71 0.68 0.42
CA ALA A 14 17.85 0.32 -0.43
C ALA A 14 17.61 -0.99 -1.20
N ALA A 15 16.93 -1.97 -0.59
CA ALA A 15 16.60 -3.24 -1.24
C ALA A 15 15.63 -3.06 -2.42
N ASP A 16 14.71 -2.09 -2.33
CA ASP A 16 13.80 -1.76 -3.44
C ASP A 16 14.58 -1.15 -4.61
N VAL A 17 15.52 -0.25 -4.32
CA VAL A 17 16.40 0.35 -5.34
C VAL A 17 17.27 -0.71 -6.01
N GLU A 18 17.89 -1.60 -5.23
CA GLU A 18 18.66 -2.74 -5.75
C GLU A 18 17.80 -3.62 -6.67
N PHE A 19 16.56 -3.89 -6.27
CA PHE A 19 15.63 -4.66 -7.07
C PHE A 19 15.32 -3.96 -8.40
N ILE A 20 14.98 -2.67 -8.39
CA ILE A 20 14.70 -1.88 -9.60
C ILE A 20 15.92 -1.90 -10.54
N VAL A 21 17.12 -1.69 -9.99
CA VAL A 21 18.37 -1.74 -10.77
C VAL A 21 18.58 -3.12 -11.39
N SER A 22 18.30 -4.20 -10.66
CA SER A 22 18.41 -5.56 -11.19
C SER A 22 17.39 -5.83 -12.31
N ALA A 23 16.16 -5.32 -12.17
CA ALA A 23 15.07 -5.56 -13.10
C ALA A 23 15.22 -4.74 -14.39
N LEU A 24 15.67 -3.49 -14.29
CA LEU A 24 15.69 -2.55 -15.42
C LEU A 24 17.09 -2.22 -15.94
N GLY A 25 18.14 -2.49 -15.15
CA GLY A 25 19.55 -2.18 -15.48
C GLY A 25 20.03 -2.63 -16.86
N PRO A 26 19.67 -3.84 -17.34
CA PRO A 26 20.03 -4.27 -18.70
C PRO A 26 19.48 -3.36 -19.83
N ARG A 27 18.43 -2.57 -19.57
CA ARG A 27 17.78 -1.71 -20.57
C ARG A 27 18.25 -0.25 -20.52
N THR A 28 18.67 0.24 -19.35
CA THR A 28 19.02 1.65 -19.11
C THR A 28 20.52 1.92 -19.08
N GLY A 29 21.35 0.90 -19.34
CA GLY A 29 22.79 1.01 -19.54
C GLY A 29 23.62 0.94 -18.26
N SER A 30 23.36 1.79 -17.26
CA SER A 30 24.13 1.86 -16.00
C SER A 30 23.26 1.97 -14.75
N ALA A 31 23.65 1.24 -13.69
CA ALA A 31 23.03 1.30 -12.37
C ALA A 31 23.06 2.71 -11.76
N GLU A 32 24.17 3.45 -11.95
CA GLU A 32 24.31 4.82 -11.43
C GLU A 32 23.31 5.79 -12.06
N THR A 33 22.99 5.60 -13.34
CA THR A 33 21.99 6.41 -14.05
C THR A 33 20.60 6.15 -13.50
N LEU A 34 20.23 4.89 -13.27
CA LEU A 34 18.94 4.53 -12.68
C LEU A 34 18.76 5.12 -11.27
N VAL A 35 19.79 5.07 -10.44
CA VAL A 35 19.74 5.66 -9.10
C VAL A 35 19.48 7.17 -9.16
N LYS A 36 20.11 7.88 -10.11
CA LYS A 36 19.84 9.32 -10.33
C LYS A 36 18.42 9.58 -10.79
N LEU A 37 17.88 8.74 -11.68
CA LEU A 37 16.48 8.86 -12.15
C LEU A 37 15.47 8.55 -11.03
N LEU A 38 15.80 7.68 -10.08
CA LEU A 38 14.93 7.44 -8.92
C LEU A 38 14.89 8.61 -7.93
N ALA A 39 15.85 9.53 -7.99
CA ALA A 39 15.88 10.72 -7.14
C ALA A 39 14.96 11.84 -7.65
N ASP A 40 14.67 11.86 -8.95
CA ASP A 40 13.71 12.79 -9.56
C ASP A 40 12.30 12.17 -9.54
N GLU A 41 11.30 12.96 -9.15
CA GLU A 41 9.94 12.47 -8.92
C GLU A 41 9.26 12.00 -10.20
N ASP A 42 9.36 12.78 -11.27
CA ASP A 42 8.73 12.47 -12.56
C ASP A 42 9.35 11.21 -13.17
N THR A 43 10.69 11.10 -13.17
CA THR A 43 11.34 9.91 -13.70
C THR A 43 11.16 8.68 -12.82
N ARG A 44 11.09 8.85 -11.49
CA ARG A 44 10.73 7.76 -10.58
C ARG A 44 9.34 7.22 -10.89
N ASP A 45 8.37 8.08 -11.14
CA ASP A 45 7.00 7.66 -11.47
C ASP A 45 6.95 6.85 -12.77
N LEU A 46 7.69 7.27 -13.79
CA LEU A 46 7.81 6.52 -15.04
C LEU A 46 8.46 5.16 -14.85
N ILE A 47 9.50 5.07 -14.00
CA ILE A 47 10.17 3.81 -13.67
C ILE A 47 9.20 2.84 -12.96
N LEU A 48 8.37 3.35 -12.04
CA LEU A 48 7.42 2.53 -11.29
C LEU A 48 6.23 2.07 -12.14
N ASP A 49 5.90 2.80 -13.20
CA ASP A 49 4.88 2.42 -14.18
C ASP A 49 5.40 1.41 -15.22
N ASP A 50 6.70 1.10 -15.24
CA ASP A 50 7.30 0.21 -16.23
C ASP A 50 6.83 -1.25 -16.09
N GLU A 51 6.30 -1.80 -17.17
CA GLU A 51 5.74 -3.15 -17.19
C GLU A 51 6.78 -4.25 -16.90
N ALA A 52 8.04 -4.05 -17.27
CA ALA A 52 9.10 -5.01 -16.96
C ALA A 52 9.39 -5.05 -15.46
N LEU A 53 9.26 -3.94 -14.75
CA LEU A 53 9.38 -3.92 -13.29
C LEU A 53 8.24 -4.71 -12.63
N PHE A 54 7.02 -4.50 -13.09
CA PHE A 54 5.85 -5.26 -12.64
C PHE A 54 6.00 -6.76 -12.89
N ARG A 55 6.42 -7.16 -14.09
CA ARG A 55 6.66 -8.58 -14.43
C ARG A 55 7.78 -9.17 -13.58
N ALA A 56 8.89 -8.45 -13.41
CA ALA A 56 9.99 -8.91 -12.57
C ALA A 56 9.55 -9.20 -11.13
N LEU A 57 8.68 -8.35 -10.56
CA LEU A 57 8.10 -8.58 -9.22
C LEU A 57 7.28 -9.87 -9.12
N LEU A 58 6.49 -10.19 -10.16
CA LEU A 58 5.61 -11.36 -10.16
C LEU A 58 6.35 -12.66 -10.54
N GLU A 59 7.37 -12.57 -11.38
CA GLU A 59 8.09 -13.72 -11.92
C GLU A 59 9.32 -14.10 -11.10
N GLN A 60 9.65 -13.31 -10.07
CA GLN A 60 10.81 -13.56 -9.22
C GLN A 60 10.73 -14.95 -8.57
N ARG A 61 11.68 -15.82 -8.94
CA ARG A 61 11.83 -17.15 -8.35
C ARG A 61 12.62 -17.05 -7.05
N GLY A 62 11.97 -17.30 -5.91
CA GLY A 62 12.61 -17.32 -4.59
C GLY A 62 12.05 -16.26 -3.63
N CYS A 63 12.79 -15.97 -2.57
CA CYS A 63 12.37 -14.96 -1.59
C CYS A 63 12.51 -13.56 -2.19
N LEU A 64 11.38 -12.89 -2.40
CA LEU A 64 11.36 -11.49 -2.82
C LEU A 64 11.85 -10.60 -1.68
N ARG A 65 12.99 -9.93 -1.89
CA ARG A 65 13.63 -9.06 -0.90
C ARG A 65 13.33 -7.59 -1.18
N VAL A 66 12.05 -7.25 -1.16
CA VAL A 66 11.58 -5.86 -1.32
C VAL A 66 10.70 -5.48 -0.14
N SER A 67 10.53 -4.19 0.10
CA SER A 67 9.61 -3.68 1.10
C SER A 67 8.16 -3.94 0.70
N THR A 68 7.30 -4.18 1.70
CA THR A 68 5.86 -4.38 1.49
C THR A 68 5.21 -3.19 0.78
N ARG A 69 5.70 -1.97 1.07
CA ARG A 69 5.27 -0.72 0.45
C ARG A 69 5.57 -0.70 -1.05
N PHE A 70 6.83 -0.97 -1.44
CA PHE A 70 7.21 -1.05 -2.84
C PHE A 70 6.42 -2.13 -3.60
N TYR A 71 6.30 -3.31 -3.00
CA TYR A 71 5.52 -4.41 -3.58
C TYR A 71 4.08 -3.99 -3.88
N PHE A 72 3.36 -3.48 -2.87
CA PHE A 72 1.96 -3.09 -3.06
C PHE A 72 1.82 -1.89 -3.99
N TYR A 73 2.73 -0.92 -3.95
CA TYR A 73 2.66 0.24 -4.85
C TYR A 73 2.70 -0.19 -6.32
N VAL A 74 3.68 -0.98 -6.73
CA VAL A 74 3.82 -1.39 -8.14
C VAL A 74 2.61 -2.22 -8.60
N LEU A 75 2.11 -3.13 -7.75
CA LEU A 75 0.93 -3.95 -8.06
C LEU A 75 -0.35 -3.09 -8.19
N VAL A 76 -0.62 -2.25 -7.18
CA VAL A 76 -1.79 -1.37 -7.16
C VAL A 76 -1.74 -0.42 -8.34
N ARG A 77 -0.58 0.19 -8.60
CA ARG A 77 -0.41 1.15 -9.68
C ARG A 77 -0.74 0.52 -11.03
N HIS A 78 -0.26 -0.69 -11.28
CA HIS A 78 -0.54 -1.41 -12.52
C HIS A 78 -2.03 -1.75 -12.67
N VAL A 79 -2.70 -2.21 -11.60
CA VAL A 79 -4.14 -2.52 -11.61
C VAL A 79 -5.00 -1.28 -11.81
N LEU A 80 -4.67 -0.17 -11.14
CA LEU A 80 -5.40 1.09 -11.25
C LEU A 80 -5.26 1.67 -12.66
N ASN A 81 -4.06 1.69 -13.24
CA ASN A 81 -3.84 2.13 -14.62
C ASN A 81 -4.66 1.29 -15.61
N ARG A 82 -4.67 -0.04 -15.47
CA ARG A 82 -5.50 -0.93 -16.32
C ARG A 82 -7.01 -0.69 -16.18
N SER A 83 -7.43 -0.10 -15.06
CA SER A 83 -8.82 0.26 -14.78
C SER A 83 -9.16 1.71 -15.15
N GLY A 84 -8.22 2.47 -15.74
CA GLY A 84 -8.39 3.88 -16.07
C GLY A 84 -8.29 4.84 -14.89
N ILE A 85 -7.75 4.39 -13.75
CA ILE A 85 -7.53 5.23 -12.56
C ILE A 85 -6.06 5.66 -12.56
N GLU A 86 -5.81 6.87 -13.05
CA GLU A 86 -4.45 7.39 -13.26
C GLU A 86 -3.88 8.13 -12.04
N ASP A 87 -4.70 8.42 -11.02
CA ASP A 87 -4.29 9.16 -9.84
C ASP A 87 -3.26 8.38 -8.99
N ARG A 88 -2.05 8.94 -8.89
CA ARG A 88 -0.94 8.35 -8.13
C ARG A 88 -1.10 8.48 -6.63
N VAL A 89 -1.78 9.52 -6.15
CA VAL A 89 -2.08 9.69 -4.72
C VAL A 89 -3.03 8.58 -4.25
N VAL A 90 -3.98 8.19 -5.10
CA VAL A 90 -4.83 7.02 -4.83
C VAL A 90 -4.01 5.74 -4.77
N ALA A 91 -3.06 5.55 -5.70
CA ALA A 91 -2.16 4.39 -5.67
C ALA A 91 -1.30 4.36 -4.40
N ASP A 92 -0.69 5.49 -4.01
CA ASP A 92 0.06 5.63 -2.76
C ASP A 92 -0.79 5.30 -1.54
N TYR A 93 -2.00 5.86 -1.46
CA TYR A 93 -2.91 5.62 -0.34
C TYR A 93 -3.27 4.14 -0.19
N VAL A 94 -3.68 3.50 -1.28
CA VAL A 94 -4.07 2.08 -1.27
C VAL A 94 -2.86 1.20 -0.96
N ALA A 95 -1.68 1.49 -1.52
CA ALA A 95 -0.47 0.75 -1.25
C ALA A 95 -0.05 0.86 0.23
N GLU A 96 -0.09 2.06 0.80
CA GLU A 96 0.22 2.30 2.21
C GLU A 96 -0.81 1.59 3.11
N LEU A 97 -2.09 1.61 2.74
CA LEU A 97 -3.14 0.88 3.46
C LEU A 97 -2.90 -0.62 3.48
N LEU A 98 -2.56 -1.21 2.33
CA LEU A 98 -2.24 -2.63 2.25
C LEU A 98 -0.98 -2.97 3.04
N ALA A 99 0.04 -2.11 2.99
CA ALA A 99 1.27 -2.30 3.73
C ALA A 99 1.04 -2.24 5.25
N GLU A 100 0.29 -1.26 5.73
CA GLU A 100 -0.04 -1.13 7.15
C GLU A 100 -0.90 -2.30 7.64
N TYR A 101 -1.96 -2.66 6.93
CA TYR A 101 -2.89 -3.73 7.36
C TYR A 101 -2.40 -5.15 7.06
N SER A 102 -1.22 -5.31 6.43
CA SER A 102 -0.55 -6.61 6.31
C SER A 102 -0.09 -7.18 7.65
N ARG A 103 0.03 -6.34 8.69
CA ARG A 103 0.43 -6.74 10.04
C ARG A 103 -0.80 -6.80 10.96
N ILE A 104 -0.96 -7.93 11.65
CA ILE A 104 -2.10 -8.17 12.56
C ILE A 104 -2.21 -7.07 13.63
N GLU A 105 -1.08 -6.58 14.13
CA GLU A 105 -1.01 -5.53 15.15
C GLU A 105 -1.71 -4.22 14.72
N ASN A 106 -1.70 -3.93 13.43
CA ASN A 106 -2.26 -2.70 12.86
C ASN A 106 -3.77 -2.80 12.57
N THR A 107 -4.39 -3.96 12.81
CA THR A 107 -5.85 -4.12 12.71
C THR A 107 -6.59 -3.59 13.94
N ARG A 108 -5.88 -3.42 15.06
CA ARG A 108 -6.43 -2.97 16.33
C ARG A 108 -6.55 -1.44 16.39
N CYS A 109 -7.71 -0.94 16.79
CA CYS A 109 -7.92 0.50 16.94
C CYS A 109 -7.45 0.95 18.33
N VAL A 110 -6.28 1.61 18.40
CA VAL A 110 -5.72 2.14 19.65
C VAL A 110 -6.14 3.59 19.84
N VAL A 111 -7.04 3.81 20.79
CA VAL A 111 -7.61 5.13 21.11
C VAL A 111 -6.79 5.80 22.23
N PRO A 112 -6.35 7.07 22.06
CA PRO A 112 -5.66 7.81 23.13
C PRO A 112 -6.48 7.86 24.42
N GLY A 113 -5.85 7.60 25.57
CA GLY A 113 -6.52 7.61 26.88
C GLY A 113 -7.30 6.34 27.22
N ARG A 114 -7.39 5.36 26.30
CA ARG A 114 -7.95 4.04 26.56
C ARG A 114 -6.83 2.99 26.64
N PRO A 115 -6.76 2.17 27.71
CA PRO A 115 -5.70 1.17 27.85
C PRO A 115 -5.88 -0.04 26.93
N GLU A 116 -7.13 -0.40 26.62
CA GLU A 116 -7.45 -1.54 25.77
C GLU A 116 -7.80 -1.09 24.34
N PRO A 117 -7.26 -1.78 23.30
CA PRO A 117 -7.65 -1.51 21.93
C PRO A 117 -9.11 -1.88 21.68
N LEU A 118 -9.70 -1.26 20.66
CA LEU A 118 -11.00 -1.67 20.11
C LEU A 118 -10.74 -2.66 18.98
N ASP A 119 -11.22 -3.89 19.13
CA ASP A 119 -11.00 -4.97 18.18
C ASP A 119 -12.18 -5.13 17.22
N TYR A 120 -13.36 -4.65 17.61
CA TYR A 120 -14.59 -4.80 16.83
C TYR A 120 -15.21 -3.46 16.41
N PHE A 121 -15.84 -3.45 15.24
CA PHE A 121 -16.52 -2.24 14.74
C PHE A 121 -17.60 -1.71 15.69
N PHE A 122 -18.34 -2.57 16.37
CA PHE A 122 -19.37 -2.11 17.30
C PHE A 122 -18.76 -1.33 18.49
N GLU A 123 -17.57 -1.70 18.93
CA GLU A 123 -16.85 -1.00 20.00
C GLU A 123 -16.37 0.37 19.52
N MET A 124 -15.87 0.44 18.28
CA MET A 124 -15.49 1.69 17.63
C MET A 124 -16.68 2.64 17.46
N LEU A 125 -17.83 2.13 17.01
CA LEU A 125 -19.06 2.90 16.88
C LEU A 125 -19.60 3.37 18.24
N THR A 126 -19.45 2.56 19.29
CA THR A 126 -19.81 2.93 20.65
C THR A 126 -18.89 4.05 21.17
N ALA A 127 -17.58 3.91 20.96
CA ALA A 127 -16.60 4.93 21.36
C ALA A 127 -16.83 6.28 20.68
N LEU A 128 -17.31 6.29 19.43
CA LEU A 128 -17.67 7.51 18.71
C LEU A 128 -18.82 8.31 19.33
N GLN A 129 -19.65 7.70 20.18
CA GLN A 129 -20.77 8.40 20.81
C GLN A 129 -20.33 9.41 21.87
N THR A 130 -19.14 9.22 22.45
CA THR A 130 -18.63 10.02 23.57
C THR A 130 -17.24 10.62 23.31
N ALA A 131 -16.66 10.39 22.13
CA ALA A 131 -15.34 10.86 21.77
C ALA A 131 -15.32 12.37 21.49
N ASP A 132 -14.20 13.03 21.81
CA ASP A 132 -13.92 14.39 21.35
C ASP A 132 -13.63 14.42 19.84
N ASP A 133 -13.55 15.61 19.25
CA ASP A 133 -13.38 15.76 17.80
C ASP A 133 -12.09 15.09 17.26
N PRO A 134 -10.91 15.26 17.89
CA PRO A 134 -9.69 14.61 17.43
C PRO A 134 -9.80 13.08 17.50
N THR A 135 -10.29 12.54 18.61
CA THR A 135 -10.45 11.08 18.77
C THR A 135 -11.47 10.53 17.77
N SER A 136 -12.56 11.26 17.55
CA SER A 136 -13.58 10.91 16.57
C SER A 136 -13.01 10.83 15.16
N PHE A 137 -12.15 11.77 14.77
CA PHE A 137 -11.47 11.73 13.49
C PHE A 137 -10.62 10.47 13.32
N TYR A 138 -9.81 10.13 14.33
CA TYR A 138 -8.96 8.94 14.26
C TYR A 138 -9.78 7.65 14.20
N ILE A 139 -10.82 7.51 15.04
CA ILE A 139 -11.68 6.31 15.03
C ILE A 139 -12.36 6.17 13.67
N ARG A 140 -12.92 7.24 13.12
CA ARG A 140 -13.57 7.22 11.78
C ARG A 140 -12.59 6.82 10.68
N THR A 141 -11.37 7.36 10.73
CA THR A 141 -10.30 7.04 9.77
C THR A 141 -9.92 5.56 9.87
N HIS A 142 -9.73 5.03 11.09
CA HIS A 142 -9.44 3.61 11.29
C HIS A 142 -10.57 2.72 10.77
N VAL A 143 -11.82 3.04 11.12
CA VAL A 143 -12.99 2.30 10.65
C VAL A 143 -13.05 2.26 9.12
N GLY A 144 -12.83 3.40 8.45
CA GLY A 144 -12.82 3.48 6.99
C GLY A 144 -11.71 2.63 6.37
N ASN A 145 -10.49 2.74 6.88
CA ASN A 145 -9.32 2.02 6.36
C ASN A 145 -9.46 0.50 6.54
N GLN A 146 -9.86 0.08 7.75
CA GLN A 146 -10.10 -1.32 8.06
C GLN A 146 -11.25 -1.90 7.23
N SER A 147 -12.32 -1.13 7.02
CA SER A 147 -13.44 -1.55 6.16
C SER A 147 -13.01 -1.71 4.71
N LEU A 148 -12.17 -0.81 4.18
CA LEU A 148 -11.65 -0.92 2.82
C LEU A 148 -10.77 -2.17 2.67
N PHE A 149 -9.90 -2.44 3.65
CA PHE A 149 -9.08 -3.64 3.68
C PHE A 149 -9.94 -4.93 3.69
N LEU A 150 -10.89 -5.02 4.63
CA LEU A 150 -11.78 -6.17 4.80
C LEU A 150 -12.83 -6.33 3.69
N SER A 151 -13.13 -5.30 2.91
CA SER A 151 -14.07 -5.43 1.78
C SER A 151 -13.37 -5.58 0.43
N GLY A 152 -12.07 -5.28 0.36
CA GLY A 152 -11.24 -5.38 -0.84
C GLY A 152 -10.45 -6.69 -0.94
N VAL A 153 -9.64 -7.00 0.08
CA VAL A 153 -8.64 -8.09 0.06
C VAL A 153 -9.11 -9.34 0.81
N PHE A 154 -10.35 -9.33 1.30
CA PHE A 154 -10.88 -10.45 2.05
C PHE A 154 -10.97 -11.72 1.19
N PRO A 155 -10.47 -12.88 1.65
CA PRO A 155 -10.38 -14.09 0.85
C PRO A 155 -11.70 -14.47 0.17
N GLU A 156 -12.82 -14.31 0.87
CA GLU A 156 -14.16 -14.59 0.36
C GLU A 156 -14.54 -13.61 -0.76
N ARG A 157 -14.13 -12.34 -0.66
CA ARG A 157 -14.33 -11.33 -1.70
C ARG A 157 -13.47 -11.64 -2.92
N ILE A 158 -12.21 -11.99 -2.71
CA ILE A 158 -11.26 -12.37 -3.78
C ILE A 158 -11.79 -13.62 -4.49
N ARG A 159 -12.18 -14.67 -3.74
CA ARG A 159 -12.77 -15.90 -4.28
C ARG A 159 -14.05 -15.61 -5.06
N TYR A 160 -14.96 -14.81 -4.49
CA TYR A 160 -16.18 -14.41 -5.18
C TYR A 160 -15.89 -13.65 -6.50
N ARG A 161 -14.91 -12.74 -6.51
CA ARG A 161 -14.51 -12.05 -7.74
C ARG A 161 -13.90 -13.01 -8.76
N ALA A 162 -13.00 -13.91 -8.34
CA ALA A 162 -12.37 -14.90 -9.20
C ALA A 162 -13.39 -15.88 -9.82
N GLU A 163 -14.42 -16.26 -9.06
CA GLU A 163 -15.45 -17.19 -9.52
C GLU A 163 -16.52 -16.53 -10.41
N TYR A 164 -16.85 -15.25 -10.19
CA TYR A 164 -18.04 -14.63 -10.81
C TYR A 164 -17.77 -13.38 -11.66
N LYS A 165 -16.61 -12.71 -11.55
CA LYS A 165 -16.33 -11.42 -12.24
C LYS A 165 -14.84 -11.22 -12.52
N GLY A 166 -14.29 -12.04 -13.42
CA GLY A 166 -12.95 -11.86 -14.00
C GLY A 166 -12.71 -10.44 -14.50
#